data_AF-A0A401PSA5-F1
#
_entry.id   AF-A0A401PSA5-F1
#
_cell.length_a   1.000
_cell.length_b   1.000
_cell.length_c   1.000
_cell.angle_alpha   90.00
_cell.angle_beta   90.00
_cell.angle_gamma   90.00
#
_symmetry.space_group_name_H-M   'P 1'
#
loop_
_entity.id
_entity.type
_entity.pdbx_description
1 polymer ?
#
loop_
_entity_poly.entity_id
_entity_poly.type
_entity_poly.pdbx_seq_one_letter_code
_entity_poly.pdbx_strand_id
1 'polypeptide(L)'
;MDERDSPIYIPPGETEKYLGARIDPWAGVTEGEWLSKLKAWTSALQAAALRPAQKIEVLKTHVIPRLYFHLILSEVSQNTLIKLDQIIRNTTKELLHLPPHVTDGILYSNNRCGGLGMPKLEVQISSQVEDFL
;
A
#
# COMPACT_ATOMS: atom_id res chain seq x y z
N MET A 1 -43.70 4.97 0.59
CA MET A 1 -42.48 5.77 0.40
C MET A 1 -41.73 5.75 1.71
N ASP A 2 -40.62 5.01 1.77
CA ASP A 2 -39.79 4.90 2.97
C ASP A 2 -38.88 6.14 3.04
N GLU A 3 -38.95 6.88 4.14
CA GLU A 3 -38.28 8.16 4.40
C GLU A 3 -36.80 7.95 4.78
N ARG A 4 -36.09 7.07 4.04
CA ARG A 4 -34.70 6.65 4.35
C ARG A 4 -33.71 6.74 3.20
N ASP A 5 -34.11 7.27 2.05
CA ASP A 5 -33.24 7.46 0.87
C ASP A 5 -33.02 8.94 0.52
N SER A 6 -32.85 9.80 1.52
CA SER A 6 -32.31 11.16 1.27
C SER A 6 -30.80 11.04 1.05
N PRO A 7 -30.24 11.44 -0.11
CA PRO A 7 -28.80 11.39 -0.32
C PRO A 7 -28.11 12.28 0.71
N ILE A 8 -27.18 11.69 1.46
CA ILE A 8 -26.35 12.41 2.44
C ILE A 8 -25.57 13.47 1.67
N TYR A 9 -25.89 14.75 1.92
CA TYR A 9 -25.14 15.87 1.36
C TYR A 9 -23.87 16.07 2.20
N ILE A 10 -22.72 15.91 1.56
CA ILE A 10 -21.41 16.11 2.18
C ILE A 10 -20.86 17.44 1.63
N PRO A 11 -20.58 18.42 2.50
CA PRO A 11 -20.08 19.72 2.05
C PRO A 11 -18.67 19.58 1.44
N PRO A 12 -18.28 20.49 0.53
CA PRO A 12 -16.97 20.46 -0.11
C PRO A 12 -15.84 20.58 0.93
N GLY A 13 -14.95 19.58 0.94
CA GLY A 13 -13.81 19.48 1.87
C GLY A 13 -14.06 18.58 3.08
N GLU A 14 -15.27 18.05 3.26
CA GLU A 14 -15.57 17.03 4.26
C GLU A 14 -15.47 15.63 3.65
N THR A 15 -14.69 14.77 4.30
CA THR A 15 -14.45 13.39 3.84
C THR A 15 -15.40 12.43 4.52
N GLU A 16 -16.06 11.56 3.75
CA GLU A 16 -16.83 10.45 4.30
C GLU A 16 -16.13 9.11 4.11
N LYS A 17 -16.35 8.19 5.05
CA LYS A 17 -15.71 6.86 4.98
C LYS A 17 -16.56 5.93 4.14
N TYR A 18 -16.07 5.58 2.96
CA TYR A 18 -16.72 4.64 2.05
C TYR A 18 -15.74 3.55 1.58
N LEU A 19 -16.12 2.29 1.69
CA LEU A 19 -15.29 1.12 1.36
C LEU A 19 -13.89 1.09 2.03
N GLY A 20 -13.76 1.76 3.19
CA GLY A 20 -12.48 1.88 3.90
C GLY A 20 -11.56 3.00 3.41
N ALA A 21 -11.92 3.66 2.30
CA ALA A 21 -11.31 4.90 1.84
C ALA A 21 -12.07 6.11 2.38
N ARG A 22 -11.39 7.26 2.46
CA ARG A 22 -12.03 8.56 2.70
C ARG A 22 -12.29 9.20 1.36
N ILE A 23 -13.55 9.49 1.08
CA ILE A 23 -13.99 10.02 -0.20
C ILE A 23 -14.59 11.40 0.05
N ASP A 24 -14.03 12.39 -0.64
CA ASP A 24 -14.63 13.68 -0.85
C ASP A 24 -15.46 13.60 -2.14
N PRO A 25 -16.80 13.75 -2.11
CA PRO A 25 -17.60 13.68 -3.35
C PRO A 25 -17.21 14.73 -4.39
N TRP A 26 -16.52 15.79 -3.95
CA TRP A 26 -16.11 16.93 -4.76
C TRP A 26 -14.67 16.85 -5.25
N ALA A 27 -13.77 16.24 -4.46
CA ALA A 27 -12.34 16.16 -4.74
C ALA A 27 -11.86 14.72 -5.04
N GLY A 28 -12.77 13.74 -5.00
CA GLY A 28 -12.48 12.33 -5.19
C GLY A 28 -11.99 11.64 -3.92
N VAL A 29 -11.29 10.52 -4.08
CA VAL A 29 -10.70 9.81 -2.94
C VAL A 29 -9.49 10.59 -2.47
N THR A 30 -9.58 11.23 -1.30
CA THR A 30 -8.49 12.01 -0.72
C THR A 30 -7.26 11.12 -0.58
N GLU A 31 -6.09 11.63 -0.98
CA GLU A 31 -4.79 11.02 -0.71
C GLU A 31 -4.60 10.98 0.82
N GLY A 32 -5.20 9.98 1.46
CA GLY A 32 -5.03 9.75 2.88
C GLY A 32 -3.55 9.52 3.16
N GLU A 33 -3.12 9.77 4.39
CA GLU A 33 -1.74 9.58 4.83
C GLU A 33 -1.28 8.10 4.77
N TRP A 34 -1.21 7.52 3.58
CA TRP A 34 -0.83 6.12 3.33
C TRP A 34 0.60 5.87 3.76
N LEU A 35 1.46 6.89 3.64
CA LEU A 35 2.81 6.89 4.18
C LEU A 35 2.81 6.70 5.70
N SER A 36 1.97 7.45 6.44
CA SER A 36 1.85 7.33 7.90
C SER A 36 1.29 5.97 8.30
N LYS A 37 0.23 5.50 7.62
CA LYS A 37 -0.38 4.19 7.88
C LYS A 37 0.59 3.04 7.62
N LEU A 38 1.30 3.07 6.49
CA LEU A 38 2.28 2.05 6.14
C LEU A 38 3.40 2.01 7.17
N LYS A 39 3.93 3.17 7.58
CA LYS A 39 4.93 3.25 8.66
C LYS A 39 4.41 2.65 9.97
N ALA A 40 3.17 2.94 10.35
CA ALA A 40 2.58 2.36 11.56
C ALA A 40 2.48 0.83 11.46
N TRP A 41 2.07 0.29 10.32
CA TRP A 41 1.99 -1.16 10.09
C TRP A 41 3.37 -1.81 10.08
N THR A 42 4.37 -1.20 9.44
CA THR A 42 5.72 -1.75 9.39
C THR A 42 6.40 -1.70 10.76
N SER A 43 6.24 -0.63 11.53
CA SER A 43 6.72 -0.55 12.91
C SER A 43 6.08 -1.60 13.82
N ALA A 44 4.76 -1.82 13.70
CA ALA A 44 4.08 -2.87 14.45
C ALA A 44 4.59 -4.27 14.07
N LEU A 45 4.82 -4.52 12.77
CA LEU A 45 5.37 -5.78 12.28
C LEU A 45 6.81 -6.02 12.75
N GLN A 46 7.62 -4.96 12.84
CA GLN A 46 8.97 -5.03 13.40
C GLN A 46 8.95 -5.39 14.88
N ALA A 47 8.07 -4.77 15.67
CA ALA A 47 7.93 -5.03 17.10
C ALA A 47 7.36 -6.41 17.43
N ALA A 48 6.63 -7.04 16.49
CA ALA A 48 6.05 -8.35 16.71
C ALA A 48 7.12 -9.43 16.98
N ALA A 49 6.87 -10.33 17.94
CA ALA A 49 7.74 -11.45 18.29
C ALA A 49 7.62 -12.62 17.29
N LEU A 50 7.84 -12.34 16.01
CA LEU A 50 7.76 -13.31 14.90
C LEU A 50 9.14 -13.58 14.30
N ARG A 51 9.30 -14.75 13.65
CA ARG A 51 10.52 -15.04 12.88
C ARG A 51 10.61 -14.09 11.68
N PRO A 52 11.81 -13.61 11.28
CA PRO A 52 11.99 -12.76 10.11
C PRO A 52 11.26 -13.25 8.85
N ALA A 53 11.38 -14.54 8.55
CA ALA A 53 10.70 -15.16 7.40
C ALA A 53 9.16 -15.03 7.48
N GLN A 54 8.58 -15.21 8.66
CA GLN A 54 7.13 -15.05 8.89
C GLN A 54 6.71 -13.58 8.74
N LYS A 55 7.53 -12.64 9.20
CA LYS A 55 7.25 -11.20 9.03
C LYS A 55 7.22 -10.82 7.55
N ILE A 56 8.16 -11.34 6.75
CA ILE A 56 8.18 -11.16 5.30
C ILE A 56 6.92 -11.75 4.65
N GLU A 57 6.50 -12.94 5.07
CA GLU A 57 5.28 -13.57 4.56
C GLU A 57 4.02 -12.76 4.88
N VAL A 58 3.91 -12.22 6.09
CA VAL A 58 2.81 -11.31 6.49
C VAL A 58 2.84 -10.02 5.66
N LEU A 59 4.03 -9.45 5.43
CA LEU A 59 4.19 -8.27 4.60
C LEU A 59 3.66 -8.54 3.18
N LYS A 60 4.05 -9.66 2.57
CA LYS A 60 3.63 -10.07 1.23
C LYS A 60 2.15 -10.41 1.11
N THR A 61 1.60 -11.12 2.09
CA THR A 61 0.26 -11.72 1.99
C THR A 61 -0.85 -10.80 2.49
N HIS A 62 -0.53 -9.89 3.42
CA HIS A 62 -1.54 -9.03 4.04
C HIS A 62 -1.28 -7.55 3.83
N VAL A 63 -0.07 -7.06 4.13
CA VAL A 63 0.19 -5.61 4.15
C VAL A 63 0.18 -5.04 2.73
N ILE A 64 0.90 -5.66 1.80
CA ILE A 64 0.98 -5.18 0.41
C ILE A 64 -0.38 -5.28 -0.29
N PRO A 65 -1.11 -6.41 -0.29
CA PRO A 65 -2.41 -6.48 -0.96
C PRO A 65 -3.43 -5.51 -0.36
N ARG A 66 -3.38 -5.29 0.96
CA ARG A 66 -4.22 -4.28 1.62
C ARG A 66 -3.89 -2.88 1.12
N LEU A 67 -2.61 -2.53 0.99
CA LEU A 67 -2.21 -1.23 0.45
C LEU A 67 -2.66 -1.09 -1.01
N TYR A 68 -2.43 -2.12 -1.82
CA TYR A 68 -2.78 -2.16 -3.24
C TYR A 68 -4.26 -1.89 -3.49
N PHE A 69 -5.16 -2.54 -2.74
CA PHE A 69 -6.62 -2.32 -2.85
C PHE A 69 -6.99 -0.84 -2.66
N HIS A 70 -6.39 -0.16 -1.68
CA HIS A 70 -6.70 1.24 -1.45
C HIS A 70 -6.06 2.15 -2.49
N LEU A 71 -4.86 1.81 -2.98
CA LEU A 71 -4.16 2.57 -4.00
C LEU A 71 -4.88 2.54 -5.35
N ILE A 72 -5.56 1.44 -5.71
CA ILE A 72 -6.39 1.38 -6.93
C ILE A 72 -7.63 2.27 -6.81
N LEU A 73 -8.23 2.34 -5.61
CA LEU A 73 -9.44 3.13 -5.38
C LEU A 73 -9.17 4.64 -5.36
N SER A 74 -7.93 5.06 -5.12
CA SER A 74 -7.53 6.46 -5.06
C SER A 74 -6.66 6.87 -6.23
N GLU A 75 -6.83 8.09 -6.73
CA GLU A 75 -5.87 8.67 -7.68
C GLU A 75 -4.58 9.05 -6.93
N VAL A 76 -3.58 8.16 -6.98
CA VAL A 76 -2.30 8.36 -6.29
C VAL A 76 -1.21 8.77 -7.28
N SER A 77 -0.45 9.81 -6.91
CA SER A 77 0.70 10.23 -7.71
C SER A 77 1.80 9.16 -7.77
N GLN A 78 2.50 9.06 -8.91
CA GLN A 78 3.64 8.15 -9.07
C GLN A 78 4.72 8.40 -8.00
N ASN A 79 4.95 9.67 -7.63
CA ASN A 79 5.90 10.03 -6.56
C ASN A 79 5.53 9.41 -5.21
N THR A 80 4.24 9.33 -4.88
CA THR A 80 3.76 8.68 -3.66
C THR A 80 3.96 7.16 -3.73
N LEU A 81 3.70 6.53 -4.87
CA LEU A 81 3.96 5.10 -5.08
C LEU A 81 5.44 4.73 -4.88
N ILE A 82 6.36 5.54 -5.44
CA ILE A 82 7.81 5.34 -5.27
C ILE A 82 8.21 5.41 -3.79
N LYS A 83 7.66 6.38 -3.03
CA LYS A 83 7.91 6.51 -1.59
C LYS A 83 7.38 5.32 -0.80
N LEU A 84 6.21 4.79 -1.15
CA LEU A 84 5.64 3.60 -0.52
C LEU A 84 6.50 2.36 -0.79
N ASP A 85 6.91 2.15 -2.04
CA ASP A 85 7.83 1.05 -2.42
C ASP A 85 9.17 1.16 -1.67
N GLN A 86 9.68 2.38 -1.48
CA GLN A 86 10.92 2.60 -0.73
C GLN A 86 10.78 2.24 0.75
N ILE A 87 9.63 2.54 1.38
CA ILE A 87 9.36 2.12 2.77
C ILE A 87 9.30 0.58 2.85
N ILE A 88 8.58 -0.08 1.95
CA ILE A 88 8.46 -1.55 1.93
C ILE A 88 9.84 -2.21 1.76
N ARG A 89 10.69 -1.68 0.87
CA ARG A 89 12.06 -2.14 0.67
C ARG A 89 12.91 -2.01 1.92
N ASN A 90 12.92 -0.83 2.54
CA ASN A 90 13.71 -0.57 3.73
C ASN A 90 13.26 -1.46 4.89
N THR A 91 11.95 -1.57 5.11
CA THR A 91 11.39 -2.50 6.11
C THR A 91 11.78 -3.95 5.81
N THR A 92 11.73 -4.40 4.56
CA THR A 92 12.13 -5.76 4.19
C THR A 92 13.61 -6.01 4.51
N LYS A 93 14.48 -5.05 4.21
CA LYS A 93 15.91 -5.13 4.55
C LYS A 93 16.12 -5.20 6.06
N GLU A 94 15.43 -4.35 6.82
CA GLU A 94 15.49 -4.32 8.29
C GLU A 94 15.00 -5.64 8.91
N LEU A 95 13.87 -6.18 8.43
CA LEU A 95 13.31 -7.45 8.91
C LEU A 95 14.26 -8.63 8.72
N LEU A 96 15.00 -8.64 7.61
CA LEU A 96 15.98 -9.68 7.29
C LEU A 96 17.40 -9.38 7.81
N HIS A 97 17.60 -8.24 8.48
CA HIS A 97 18.91 -7.74 8.91
C HIS A 97 19.91 -7.60 7.74
N LEU A 98 19.42 -7.23 6.56
CA LEU A 98 20.25 -6.98 5.38
C LEU A 98 20.91 -5.59 5.46
N PRO A 99 22.16 -5.45 4.99
CA PRO A 99 22.79 -4.15 4.84
C PRO A 99 21.96 -3.22 3.92
N PRO A 100 21.94 -1.91 4.18
CA PRO A 100 21.18 -0.95 3.37
C PRO A 100 21.63 -0.92 1.91
N HIS A 101 22.90 -1.25 1.65
CA HIS A 101 23.52 -1.26 0.32
C HIS A 101 23.23 -2.51 -0.52
N VAL A 102 22.45 -3.47 -0.02
CA VAL A 102 22.05 -4.65 -0.81
C VAL A 102 21.24 -4.21 -2.03
N THR A 103 21.53 -4.85 -3.17
CA THR A 103 20.86 -4.60 -4.44
C THR A 103 19.37 -4.86 -4.35
N ASP A 104 18.57 -3.87 -4.73
CA ASP A 104 17.10 -3.97 -4.70
C ASP A 104 16.57 -5.06 -5.66
N GLY A 105 17.35 -5.41 -6.69
CA GLY A 105 17.00 -6.48 -7.64
C GLY A 105 16.76 -7.84 -6.97
N ILE A 106 17.46 -8.16 -5.88
CA ILE A 106 17.26 -9.42 -5.15
C ILE A 106 15.89 -9.44 -4.46
N LEU A 107 15.40 -8.28 -4.03
CA LEU A 107 14.10 -8.17 -3.35
C LEU A 107 12.95 -8.51 -4.32
N TYR A 108 13.05 -8.03 -5.56
CA TYR A 108 11.99 -8.16 -6.56
C TYR A 108 12.11 -9.43 -7.43
N SER A 109 13.30 -10.02 -7.52
CA SER A 109 13.52 -11.23 -8.32
C SER A 109 12.67 -12.40 -7.84
N ASN A 110 12.23 -13.25 -8.76
CA ASN A 110 11.40 -14.42 -8.44
C ASN A 110 12.11 -15.37 -7.47
N ASN A 111 11.34 -16.01 -6.58
CA ASN A 111 11.80 -17.07 -5.68
C ASN A 111 12.52 -18.20 -6.43
N ARG A 112 12.10 -18.52 -7.67
CA ARG A 112 12.76 -19.52 -8.53
C ARG A 112 14.21 -19.15 -8.90
N CYS A 113 14.53 -17.87 -8.93
CA CYS A 113 15.85 -17.34 -9.24
C CYS A 113 16.66 -16.98 -7.98
N GLY A 114 16.21 -17.41 -6.79
CA GLY A 114 16.86 -17.07 -5.52
C GLY A 114 16.54 -15.66 -4.98
N GLY A 115 15.56 -14.97 -5.56
CA GLY A 115 15.07 -13.69 -5.05
C GLY A 115 13.94 -13.83 -4.02
N LEU A 116 13.50 -12.71 -3.47
CA LEU A 116 12.42 -12.63 -2.47
C LEU A 116 11.01 -12.56 -3.07
N GLY A 117 10.91 -12.27 -4.37
CA GLY A 117 9.66 -12.17 -5.11
C GLY A 117 8.71 -11.12 -4.52
N MET A 118 9.25 -9.99 -4.05
CA MET A 118 8.41 -8.88 -3.62
C MET A 118 7.73 -8.24 -4.83
N PRO A 119 6.44 -7.91 -4.73
CA PRO A 119 5.78 -7.09 -5.74
C PRO A 119 6.31 -5.65 -5.71
N LYS A 120 6.41 -5.02 -6.88
CA LYS A 120 6.71 -3.58 -7.03
C LYS A 120 5.41 -2.85 -7.35
N LEU A 121 4.97 -1.97 -6.45
CA LEU A 121 3.66 -1.31 -6.56
C LEU A 121 3.56 -0.44 -7.81
N GLU A 122 4.61 0.31 -8.13
CA GLU A 122 4.67 1.16 -9.32
C GLU A 122 4.33 0.39 -10.61
N VAL A 123 4.92 -0.79 -10.79
CA VAL A 123 4.75 -1.60 -12.01
C VAL A 123 3.36 -2.24 -12.05
N GLN A 124 2.86 -2.70 -10.91
CA GLN A 124 1.55 -3.33 -10.83
C GLN A 124 0.39 -2.34 -10.96
N ILE A 125 0.56 -1.09 -10.55
CA ILE A 125 -0.51 -0.09 -10.67
C ILE A 125 -0.48 0.52 -12.08
N SER A 126 0.70 0.84 -12.63
CA SER A 126 0.80 1.38 -13.99
C SER A 126 0.23 0.43 -15.04
N SER A 127 0.52 -0.87 -14.93
CA SER A 127 -0.02 -1.87 -15.87
C SER A 127 -1.55 -1.95 -15.82
N GLN A 128 -2.15 -1.89 -14.62
CA GLN A 128 -3.61 -1.90 -14.51
C GLN A 128 -4.25 -0.63 -15.09
N VAL A 129 -3.66 0.54 -14.89
CA VAL A 129 -4.19 1.79 -15.46
C VAL A 129 -4.19 1.74 -16.99
N GLU A 130 -3.19 1.12 -17.62
CA GLU A 130 -3.16 0.90 -19.08
C GLU A 130 -4.25 -0.08 -19.56
N ASP A 131 -4.64 -1.09 -18.76
CA ASP A 131 -5.72 -2.02 -19.12
C ASP A 131 -7.13 -1.39 -19.08
N PHE A 132 -7.30 -0.25 -18.38
CA PHE A 132 -8.57 0.48 -18.30
C PHE A 132 -8.73 1.61 -19.34
N LEU A 133 -7.70 1.86 -20.16
CA LEU A 133 -7.64 2.88 -21.22
C LEU A 133 -7.78 2.25 -22.61
#